data_AF-A0A3D4V0C1-F1
#
_entry.id   AF-A0A3D4V0C1-F1
#
_cell.length_a   1.000
_cell.length_b   1.000
_cell.length_c   1.000
_cell.angle_alpha   90.00
_cell.angle_beta   90.00
_cell.angle_gamma   90.00
#
_symmetry.space_group_name_H-M   'P 1'
#
loop_
_entity.id
_entity.type
_entity.pdbx_description
1 polymer ?
#
loop_
_entity_poly.entity_id
_entity_poly.type
_entity_poly.pdbx_seq_one_letter_code
_entity_poly.pdbx_strand_id
1 'polypeptide(L)'
;MNYSFDVTGLIHFLSAIVAMATGMAVILMKKGTKLHVKIGYSYVVSMAVLNISALLIYDLFGGFGPFHFMALISFTTVIAGLIPALLKKPEKKWLEMHYEFMLWSVIGL
;
A
#
# COMPACT_ATOMS: atom_id res chain seq x y z
N MET A 1 -6.26 -30.87 -9.48
CA MET A 1 -5.74 -29.61 -8.90
C MET A 1 -5.15 -29.95 -7.56
N ASN A 2 -3.83 -29.91 -7.43
CA ASN A 2 -3.20 -29.96 -6.11
C ASN A 2 -3.33 -28.55 -5.54
N TYR A 3 -4.21 -28.37 -4.55
CA TYR A 3 -4.27 -27.13 -3.78
C TYR A 3 -3.06 -27.11 -2.85
N SER A 4 -1.90 -26.75 -3.39
CA SER A 4 -0.73 -26.38 -2.60
C SER A 4 -1.08 -25.07 -1.92
N PHE A 5 -1.03 -25.00 -0.59
CA PHE A 5 -1.08 -23.70 0.11
C PHE A 5 0.14 -22.89 -0.34
N ASP A 6 -0.07 -21.90 -1.19
CA ASP A 6 0.97 -20.95 -1.52
C ASP A 6 1.07 -19.92 -0.38
N VAL A 7 2.18 -20.00 0.35
CA VAL A 7 2.49 -19.10 1.47
C VAL A 7 2.50 -17.64 0.99
N THR A 8 2.92 -17.39 -0.25
CA THR A 8 2.96 -16.04 -0.84
C THR A 8 1.56 -15.49 -1.03
N GLY A 9 0.66 -16.27 -1.65
CA GLY A 9 -0.76 -15.93 -1.78
C GLY A 9 -1.46 -15.70 -0.45
N LEU A 10 -1.15 -16.50 0.58
CA LEU A 10 -1.71 -16.28 1.93
C LEU A 10 -1.20 -14.98 2.56
N ILE A 11 0.10 -14.69 2.46
CA ILE A 11 0.69 -13.43 2.94
C ILE A 11 0.03 -12.25 2.21
N HIS A 12 -0.08 -12.34 0.89
CA HIS A 12 -0.73 -11.33 0.07
C HIS A 12 -2.16 -11.06 0.54
N PHE A 13 -2.97 -12.10 0.65
CA PHE A 13 -4.37 -12.01 1.07
C PHE A 13 -4.54 -11.40 2.48
N LEU A 14 -3.77 -11.87 3.47
CA LEU A 14 -3.84 -11.33 4.82
C LEU A 14 -3.37 -9.87 4.90
N SER A 15 -2.30 -9.53 4.16
CA SER A 15 -1.83 -8.16 4.08
C SER A 15 -2.85 -7.23 3.41
N ALA A 16 -3.61 -7.71 2.41
CA ALA A 16 -4.70 -6.98 1.77
C ALA A 16 -5.81 -6.62 2.77
N ILE A 17 -6.25 -7.58 3.58
CA ILE A 17 -7.27 -7.33 4.60
C ILE A 17 -6.82 -6.25 5.58
N VAL A 18 -5.58 -6.33 6.07
CA VAL A 18 -5.03 -5.33 7.00
C VAL A 18 -4.90 -3.97 6.32
N ALA A 19 -4.41 -3.92 5.08
CA ALA A 19 -4.26 -2.70 4.31
C ALA A 19 -5.63 -2.03 4.05
N MET A 20 -6.64 -2.80 3.64
CA MET A 20 -8.00 -2.27 3.43
C MET A 20 -8.58 -1.70 4.72
N ALA A 21 -8.51 -2.46 5.83
CA ALA A 21 -9.08 -2.02 7.10
C ALA A 21 -8.39 -0.75 7.64
N THR A 22 -7.06 -0.72 7.61
CA THR A 22 -6.28 0.42 8.11
C THR A 22 -6.33 1.62 7.16
N GLY A 23 -6.37 1.40 5.85
CA GLY A 23 -6.54 2.46 4.84
C GLY A 23 -7.89 3.16 4.96
N MET A 24 -8.97 2.38 5.08
CA MET A 24 -10.31 2.91 5.35
C MET A 24 -10.35 3.73 6.64
N ALA A 25 -9.76 3.21 7.72
CA ALA A 25 -9.66 3.94 8.98
C ALA A 25 -8.92 5.28 8.81
N VAL A 26 -7.75 5.29 8.16
CA VAL A 26 -6.93 6.49 7.94
C VAL A 26 -7.68 7.58 7.17
N ILE A 27 -8.50 7.19 6.17
CA ILE A 27 -9.33 8.10 5.39
C ILE A 27 -10.42 8.74 6.27
N LEU A 28 -11.06 7.99 7.15
CA LEU A 28 -12.16 8.49 7.99
C LEU A 28 -11.68 9.31 9.20
N MET A 29 -10.43 9.14 9.61
CA MET A 29 -9.88 9.80 10.80
C MET A 29 -9.54 11.28 10.58
N LYS A 30 -9.44 12.02 11.70
CA LYS A 30 -8.83 13.36 11.71
C LYS A 30 -7.33 13.24 11.40
N LYS A 31 -6.92 13.86 10.29
CA LYS A 31 -5.56 13.82 9.74
C LYS A 31 -4.59 14.57 10.64
N GLY A 32 -3.32 14.14 10.66
CA GLY A 32 -2.26 14.75 11.46
C GLY A 32 -2.32 14.46 12.97
N THR A 33 -3.29 13.66 13.45
CA THR A 33 -3.32 13.21 14.85
C THR A 33 -2.33 12.08 15.10
N LYS A 34 -1.92 11.86 16.36
CA LYS A 34 -1.08 10.71 16.74
C LYS A 34 -1.70 9.37 16.31
N LEU A 35 -3.03 9.27 16.38
CA LEU A 35 -3.76 8.07 15.97
C LEU A 35 -3.69 7.89 14.44
N HIS A 36 -3.91 8.95 13.67
CA HIS A 36 -3.77 8.92 12.20
C HIS A 36 -2.37 8.45 11.78
N VAL A 37 -1.31 8.96 12.42
CA VAL A 37 0.06 8.55 12.14
C VAL A 37 0.29 7.08 12.49
N LYS A 38 -0.18 6.61 13.65
CA LYS A 38 -0.01 5.21 14.08
C LYS A 38 -0.71 4.23 13.13
N ILE A 39 -1.97 4.47 12.80
CA ILE A 39 -2.71 3.62 11.86
C ILE A 39 -2.14 3.76 10.43
N GLY A 40 -1.72 4.96 10.05
CA GLY A 40 -1.05 5.23 8.76
C GLY A 40 0.23 4.41 8.58
N TYR A 41 1.05 4.22 9.62
CA TYR A 41 2.19 3.31 9.54
C TYR A 41 1.76 1.84 9.39
N SER A 42 0.69 1.41 10.06
CA SER A 42 0.13 0.07 9.87
C SER A 42 -0.34 -0.15 8.43
N TYR A 43 -0.97 0.86 7.83
CA TYR A 43 -1.34 0.86 6.42
C TYR A 43 -0.11 0.76 5.51
N VAL A 44 0.88 1.63 5.69
CA VAL A 44 2.10 1.65 4.87
C VAL A 44 2.86 0.32 4.92
N VAL A 45 3.01 -0.28 6.10
CA VAL A 45 3.69 -1.58 6.25
C VAL A 45 2.91 -2.70 5.58
N SER A 46 1.58 -2.75 5.77
CA SER A 46 0.74 -3.77 5.12
C SER A 46 0.72 -3.60 3.59
N MET A 47 0.66 -2.37 3.08
CA MET A 47 0.78 -2.06 1.66
C MET A 47 2.14 -2.48 1.06
N ALA A 48 3.23 -2.33 1.81
CA ALA A 48 4.53 -2.79 1.34
C ALA A 48 4.56 -4.32 1.18
N VAL A 49 4.05 -5.05 2.17
CA VAL A 49 3.95 -6.52 2.12
C VAL A 49 3.03 -6.98 0.98
N LEU A 50 1.88 -6.32 0.82
CA LEU A 50 0.91 -6.59 -0.24
C LEU A 50 1.54 -6.43 -1.62
N ASN A 51 2.17 -5.28 -1.89
CA ASN A 51 2.77 -5.01 -3.19
C ASN A 51 3.96 -5.94 -3.48
N ILE A 52 4.83 -6.18 -2.51
CA ILE A 52 5.97 -7.10 -2.69
C ILE A 52 5.47 -8.51 -2.99
N SER A 53 4.48 -9.01 -2.26
CA SER A 53 3.91 -10.33 -2.51
C SER A 53 3.18 -10.39 -3.86
N ALA A 54 2.48 -9.34 -4.28
CA ALA A 54 1.85 -9.27 -5.61
C ALA A 54 2.87 -9.41 -6.75
N LEU A 55 4.07 -8.85 -6.59
CA LEU A 55 5.16 -8.94 -7.57
C LEU A 55 5.80 -10.34 -7.66
N LEU A 56 5.47 -11.23 -6.73
CA LEU A 56 5.98 -12.61 -6.67
C LEU A 56 4.93 -13.65 -7.14
N ILE A 57 3.68 -13.23 -7.40
CA ILE A 57 2.58 -14.12 -7.78
C ILE A 57 2.36 -14.07 -9.30
N TYR A 58 2.58 -15.21 -9.97
CA TYR A 58 2.54 -15.32 -11.44
C TYR A 58 1.36 -16.17 -11.97
N ASP A 59 0.53 -16.73 -11.09
CA ASP A 59 -0.44 -17.78 -11.42
C ASP A 59 -1.48 -17.39 -12.48
N LEU A 60 -1.84 -16.10 -12.56
CA LEU A 60 -2.92 -15.65 -13.45
C LEU A 60 -2.50 -15.49 -14.92
N PHE A 61 -1.27 -15.07 -15.18
CA PHE A 61 -0.77 -14.80 -16.54
C PHE A 61 0.44 -15.64 -16.93
N GLY A 62 0.97 -16.47 -16.02
CA GLY A 62 2.19 -17.25 -16.22
C GLY A 62 3.45 -16.39 -16.36
N GLY A 63 3.38 -15.10 -16.01
CA GLY A 63 4.42 -14.11 -16.25
C GLY A 63 4.04 -12.73 -15.71
N PHE A 64 4.93 -11.76 -15.89
CA PHE A 64 4.69 -10.39 -15.44
C PHE A 64 3.52 -9.78 -16.21
N GLY A 65 2.47 -9.39 -15.48
CA GLY A 65 1.18 -8.97 -16.06
C GLY A 65 0.64 -7.65 -15.49
N PRO A 66 -0.56 -7.24 -15.90
CA PRO A 66 -1.19 -5.99 -15.49
C PRO A 66 -1.19 -5.73 -13.98
N PHE A 67 -1.47 -6.74 -13.15
CA PHE A 67 -1.46 -6.59 -11.68
C PHE A 67 -0.08 -6.27 -11.10
N HIS A 68 1.00 -6.73 -11.75
CA HIS A 68 2.35 -6.38 -11.32
C HIS A 68 2.66 -4.91 -11.61
N PHE A 69 2.22 -4.40 -12.76
CA PHE A 69 2.33 -2.96 -13.06
C PHE A 69 1.54 -2.11 -12.06
N MET A 70 0.32 -2.54 -11.71
CA MET A 70 -0.48 -1.85 -10.69
C MET A 70 0.21 -1.89 -9.32
N ALA A 71 0.79 -3.03 -8.93
CA ALA A 71 1.56 -3.15 -7.69
C ALA A 71 2.79 -2.24 -7.67
N LEU A 72 3.51 -2.07 -8.79
CA LEU A 72 4.61 -1.10 -8.90
C LEU A 72 4.11 0.34 -8.72
N ILE A 73 3.00 0.71 -9.37
CA ILE A 73 2.41 2.05 -9.25
C ILE A 73 1.97 2.31 -7.81
N SER A 74 1.27 1.36 -7.18
CA SER A 74 0.91 1.44 -5.76
C SER A 74 2.13 1.58 -4.87
N PHE A 75 3.13 0.70 -5.02
CA PHE A 75 4.31 0.71 -4.17
C PHE A 75 5.11 2.02 -4.27
N THR A 76 5.29 2.51 -5.50
CA THR A 76 5.98 3.79 -5.73
C THR A 76 5.21 4.97 -5.14
N THR A 77 3.88 4.97 -5.24
CA THR A 77 3.05 6.03 -4.67
C THR A 77 2.94 5.96 -3.14
N VAL A 78 2.95 4.77 -2.51
CA VAL A 78 3.10 4.64 -1.04
C VAL A 78 4.39 5.32 -0.58
N ILE A 79 5.51 5.03 -1.25
CA ILE A 79 6.82 5.62 -0.92
C ILE A 79 6.79 7.14 -1.15
N ALA A 80 6.27 7.58 -2.30
CA ALA A 80 6.17 8.99 -2.66
C ALA A 80 5.23 9.78 -1.73
N GLY A 81 4.21 9.14 -1.15
CA GLY A 81 3.34 9.76 -0.15
C GLY A 81 3.96 9.79 1.24
N LEU A 82 4.77 8.79 1.60
CA LEU A 82 5.41 8.72 2.91
C LEU A 82 6.57 9.71 3.05
N ILE A 83 7.44 9.81 2.03
CA ILE A 83 8.67 10.62 2.09
C ILE A 83 8.39 12.10 2.45
N PRO A 84 7.46 12.82 1.79
CA PRO A 84 7.14 14.20 2.13
C PRO A 84 6.62 14.35 3.56
N ALA A 85 5.83 13.38 4.03
CA ALA A 85 5.29 13.39 5.39
C ALA A 85 6.35 13.18 6.47
N LEU A 86 7.38 12.36 6.19
CA LEU A 86 8.52 12.13 7.08
C LEU A 86 9.47 13.32 7.10
N LEU A 87 9.84 13.84 5.92
CA LEU A 87 10.83 14.90 5.79
C LEU A 87 10.26 16.30 6.03
N LYS A 88 8.93 16.44 6.01
CA LYS A 88 8.20 17.73 6.01
C LYS A 88 8.68 18.66 4.89
N LYS A 89 9.01 18.06 3.73
CA LYS A 89 9.53 18.75 2.56
C LYS A 89 8.77 18.35 1.28
N PRO A 90 8.59 19.29 0.34
CA PRO A 90 8.90 20.73 0.46
C PRO A 90 7.93 21.42 1.44
N GLU A 91 8.38 22.41 2.20
CA GLU A 91 7.64 23.00 3.35
C GLU A 91 6.21 23.41 3.03
N LYS A 92 5.96 23.92 1.82
CA LYS A 92 4.65 24.41 1.37
C LYS A 92 3.76 23.35 0.73
N LYS A 93 4.31 22.20 0.32
CA LYS A 93 3.62 21.18 -0.49
C LYS A 93 3.63 19.78 0.09
N TRP A 94 4.40 19.52 1.14
CA TRP A 94 4.57 18.17 1.68
C TRP A 94 3.23 17.52 2.05
N LEU A 95 2.27 18.32 2.54
CA LEU A 95 0.96 17.84 2.95
C LEU A 95 0.08 17.47 1.75
N GLU A 96 0.08 18.30 0.72
CA GLU A 96 -0.63 18.05 -0.54
C GLU A 96 -0.06 16.80 -1.22
N MET A 97 1.27 16.73 -1.37
CA MET A 97 1.96 15.57 -1.95
C MET A 97 1.68 14.29 -1.15
N HIS A 98 1.75 14.35 0.19
CA HIS A 98 1.38 13.21 1.02
C HIS A 98 -0.04 12.76 0.73
N TYR A 99 -1.00 13.69 0.68
CA TYR A 99 -2.39 13.35 0.45
C TYR A 99 -2.64 12.74 -0.94
N GLU A 100 -2.14 13.39 -1.99
CA GLU A 100 -2.30 12.93 -3.37
C GLU A 100 -1.70 11.54 -3.57
N PHE A 101 -0.44 11.33 -3.22
CA PHE A 101 0.21 10.04 -3.42
C PHE A 101 -0.40 8.93 -2.56
N MET A 102 -0.85 9.23 -1.34
CA MET A 102 -1.56 8.24 -0.53
C MET A 102 -2.94 7.88 -1.11
N LEU A 103 -3.62 8.78 -1.84
CA LEU A 103 -4.84 8.43 -2.57
C LEU A 103 -4.56 7.52 -3.77
N TRP A 104 -3.44 7.74 -4.47
CA TRP A 104 -3.04 6.87 -5.59
C TRP A 104 -2.54 5.49 -5.13
N SER A 105 -2.13 5.37 -3.86
CA SER A 105 -1.57 4.13 -3.33
C SER A 105 -2.51 2.92 -3.32
N VAL A 106 -3.83 3.12 -3.44
CA VAL A 106 -4.80 2.02 -3.45
C VAL A 106 -5.01 1.38 -4.83
N ILE A 107 -4.30 1.82 -5.87
CA ILE A 107 -4.41 1.21 -7.20
C ILE A 107 -3.90 -0.22 -7.19
N GLY A 108 -4.70 -1.16 -7.70
CA GLY A 108 -4.32 -2.57 -7.73
C GLY A 108 -4.36 -3.28 -6.38
N LEU A 109 -5.01 -2.66 -5.38
CA LEU A 109 -5.33 -3.28 -4.09
C LEU A 109 -6.39 -4.37 -4.22
#